data_AF-H8X5D8-F1
#
_entry.id   AF-H8X5D8-F1
#
_cell.length_a   1.000
_cell.length_b   1.000
_cell.length_c   1.000
_cell.angle_alpha   90.00
_cell.angle_beta   90.00
_cell.angle_gamma   90.00
#
_symmetry.space_group_name_H-M   'P 1'
#
loop_
_entity.id
_entity.type
_entity.pdbx_description
1 polymer ?
#
loop_
_entity_poly.entity_id
_entity_poly.type
_entity_poly.pdbx_seq_one_letter_code
_entity_poly.pdbx_strand_id
1 'polypeptide(L)'
;MSVEDIDIDIDTDEVLNLEQEQYQIGYQEGVEESAKQQYLEGKQFGYQTGFQRFLIVGYIKGLIEEWEGHIDNYSDSKSVLSNHLQQLKSYVDNISVNNDETSVAQFELQLKKARNKLRVICQLVKESWKINNLDTLVEQVVGSMQVSENVDEMW
;
A
#
# COMPACT_ATOMS: atom_id res chain seq x y z
N MET A 1 32.35 74.24 -9.66
CA MET A 1 31.68 73.12 -8.97
C MET A 1 31.78 71.94 -9.91
N SER A 2 32.89 71.19 -9.84
CA SER A 2 33.10 70.00 -10.66
C SER A 2 32.38 68.84 -9.98
N VAL A 3 31.43 68.26 -10.69
CA VAL A 3 30.75 67.03 -10.28
C VAL A 3 31.80 65.94 -10.33
N GLU A 4 32.13 65.35 -9.19
CA GLU A 4 32.94 64.14 -9.14
C GLU A 4 32.12 63.04 -9.82
N ASP A 5 32.62 62.55 -10.94
CA ASP A 5 32.12 61.33 -11.58
C ASP A 5 32.38 60.18 -10.61
N ILE A 6 31.34 59.75 -9.92
CA ILE A 6 31.36 58.53 -9.11
C ILE A 6 31.40 57.38 -10.11
N ASP A 7 32.58 56.86 -10.35
CA ASP A 7 32.79 55.64 -11.12
C ASP A 7 32.21 54.48 -10.29
N ILE A 8 30.98 54.08 -10.62
CA ILE A 8 30.34 52.93 -9.97
C ILE A 8 30.88 51.70 -10.70
N ASP A 9 31.93 51.11 -10.13
CA ASP A 9 32.45 49.79 -10.49
C ASP A 9 31.39 48.74 -10.11
N ILE A 10 30.33 48.64 -10.92
CA ILE A 10 29.35 47.57 -10.83
C ILE A 10 30.00 46.38 -11.51
N ASP A 11 30.28 45.34 -10.74
CA ASP A 11 30.67 44.03 -11.27
C ASP A 11 29.49 43.44 -12.08
N THR A 12 29.40 43.83 -13.35
CA THR A 12 28.32 43.41 -14.25
C THR A 12 28.34 41.91 -14.53
N ASP A 13 29.43 41.21 -14.20
CA ASP A 13 29.56 39.78 -14.35
C ASP A 13 28.69 39.01 -13.33
N GLU A 14 28.47 39.58 -12.14
CA GLU A 14 27.53 39.04 -11.13
C GLU A 14 26.07 39.16 -11.62
N VAL A 15 25.74 40.26 -12.29
CA VAL A 15 24.40 40.47 -12.88
C VAL A 15 24.17 39.59 -14.11
N LEU A 16 25.22 39.31 -14.89
CA LEU A 16 25.12 38.48 -16.10
C LEU A 16 24.87 36.99 -15.80
N ASN A 17 25.33 36.50 -14.65
CA ASN A 17 25.19 35.09 -14.25
C ASN A 17 24.02 34.82 -13.30
N LEU A 18 23.36 35.86 -12.80
CA LEU A 18 22.26 35.77 -11.84
C LEU A 18 21.15 34.80 -12.28
N GLU A 19 20.74 34.81 -13.56
CA GLU A 19 19.70 33.90 -14.05
C GLU A 19 20.14 32.43 -13.95
N GLN A 20 21.38 32.13 -14.35
CA GLN A 20 21.93 30.79 -14.30
C GLN A 20 22.12 30.32 -12.84
N GLU A 21 22.54 31.20 -11.95
CA GLU A 21 22.67 30.92 -10.52
C GLU A 21 21.30 30.67 -9.88
N GLN A 22 20.31 31.53 -10.14
CA GLN A 22 18.94 31.35 -9.63
C GLN A 22 18.26 30.11 -10.22
N TYR A 23 18.53 29.77 -11.50
CA TYR A 23 18.09 28.51 -12.09
C TYR A 23 18.70 27.31 -11.38
N GLN A 24 20.01 27.35 -11.10
CA GLN A 24 20.70 26.26 -10.42
C GLN A 24 20.20 26.09 -8.98
N ILE A 25 19.95 27.20 -8.27
CA ILE A 25 19.34 27.21 -6.94
C ILE A 25 17.95 26.59 -7.00
N GLY A 26 17.06 27.08 -7.87
CA GLY A 26 15.70 26.55 -7.99
C GLY A 26 15.64 25.08 -8.42
N TYR A 27 16.54 24.65 -9.31
CA TYR A 27 16.67 23.24 -9.70
C TYR A 27 17.10 22.39 -8.50
N GLN A 28 18.12 22.82 -7.76
CA GLN A 28 18.62 22.08 -6.62
C GLN A 28 17.61 22.03 -5.47
N GLU A 29 16.96 23.14 -5.16
CA GLU A 29 15.85 23.20 -4.20
C GLU A 29 14.69 22.30 -4.62
N GLY A 30 14.31 22.32 -5.90
CA GLY A 30 13.26 21.45 -6.44
C GLY A 30 13.61 19.96 -6.35
N VAL A 31 14.85 19.59 -6.66
CA VAL A 31 15.33 18.20 -6.51
C VAL A 31 15.34 17.78 -5.04
N GLU A 32 15.80 18.64 -4.14
CA GLU A 32 15.85 18.33 -2.70
C GLU A 32 14.47 18.21 -2.08
N GLU A 33 13.55 19.11 -2.43
CA GLU A 33 12.18 19.10 -1.91
C GLU A 33 11.38 17.92 -2.49
N SER A 34 11.49 17.67 -3.80
CA SER A 34 10.84 16.51 -4.43
C SER A 34 11.33 15.19 -3.85
N ALA A 35 12.63 15.04 -3.57
CA ALA A 35 13.17 13.84 -2.94
C ALA A 35 12.58 13.60 -1.54
N LYS A 36 12.41 14.67 -0.74
CA LYS A 36 11.76 14.57 0.58
C LYS A 36 10.29 14.20 0.46
N GLN A 37 9.57 14.84 -0.46
CA GLN A 37 8.14 14.59 -0.67
C GLN A 37 7.89 13.17 -1.17
N GLN A 38 8.65 12.70 -2.17
CA GLN A 38 8.58 11.32 -2.66
C GLN A 38 8.86 10.30 -1.56
N TYR A 39 9.83 10.57 -0.69
CA TYR A 39 10.12 9.69 0.44
C TYR A 39 8.97 9.63 1.46
N LEU A 40 8.33 10.77 1.77
CA LEU A 40 7.19 10.83 2.67
C LEU A 40 5.96 10.14 2.08
N GLU A 41 5.67 10.41 0.80
CA GLU A 41 4.58 9.79 0.07
C GLU A 41 4.75 8.28 -0.01
N GLY A 42 5.95 7.80 -0.37
CA GLY A 42 6.25 6.37 -0.42
C GLY A 42 6.04 5.67 0.95
N LYS A 43 6.38 6.34 2.05
CA LYS A 43 6.07 5.84 3.40
C LYS A 43 4.58 5.78 3.68
N GLN A 44 3.85 6.85 3.38
CA GLN A 44 2.40 6.91 3.59
C GLN A 44 1.69 5.82 2.77
N PHE A 45 2.08 5.67 1.51
CA PHE A 45 1.57 4.62 0.62
C PHE A 45 1.86 3.22 1.16
N GLY A 46 3.07 2.99 1.67
CA GLY A 46 3.45 1.73 2.31
C GLY A 46 2.57 1.40 3.52
N TYR A 47 2.32 2.38 4.40
CA TYR A 47 1.44 2.19 5.55
C TYR A 47 -0.01 1.91 5.15
N GLN A 48 -0.54 2.68 4.19
CA GLN A 48 -1.89 2.46 3.67
C GLN A 48 -2.03 1.06 3.07
N THR A 49 -1.12 0.68 2.18
CA THR A 49 -1.11 -0.63 1.52
C THR A 49 -1.00 -1.76 2.55
N GLY A 50 -0.12 -1.62 3.54
CA GLY A 50 0.03 -2.59 4.63
C GLY A 50 -1.25 -2.75 5.43
N PHE A 51 -1.87 -1.65 5.86
CA PHE A 51 -3.12 -1.65 6.61
C PHE A 51 -4.25 -2.35 5.84
N GLN A 52 -4.43 -1.99 4.57
CA GLN A 52 -5.42 -2.60 3.68
C GLN A 52 -5.24 -4.13 3.59
N ARG A 53 -4.01 -4.59 3.36
CA ARG A 53 -3.65 -6.01 3.30
C ARG A 53 -3.92 -6.72 4.64
N PHE A 54 -3.57 -6.08 5.76
CA PHE A 54 -3.78 -6.65 7.09
C PHE A 54 -5.25 -6.79 7.46
N LEU A 55 -6.13 -5.87 7.05
CA LEU A 55 -7.57 -6.01 7.27
C LEU A 55 -8.12 -7.28 6.62
N ILE A 56 -7.75 -7.53 5.36
CA ILE A 56 -8.18 -8.70 4.60
C ILE A 56 -7.67 -9.98 5.26
N VAL A 57 -6.38 -10.03 5.61
CA VAL A 57 -5.77 -11.20 6.26
C VAL A 57 -6.36 -11.42 7.66
N GLY A 58 -6.53 -10.37 8.44
CA GLY A 58 -7.11 -10.41 9.78
C GLY A 58 -8.54 -10.92 9.78
N TYR A 59 -9.35 -10.50 8.81
CA TYR A 59 -10.70 -11.02 8.63
C TYR A 59 -10.69 -12.55 8.39
N ILE A 60 -9.83 -13.03 7.49
CA ILE A 60 -9.71 -14.47 7.21
C ILE A 60 -9.25 -15.23 8.46
N LYS A 61 -8.26 -14.70 9.21
CA LYS A 61 -7.79 -15.30 10.47
C LYS A 61 -8.91 -15.41 11.51
N GLY A 62 -9.69 -14.35 11.70
CA GLY A 62 -10.84 -14.37 12.61
C GLY A 62 -11.88 -15.43 12.26
N LEU A 63 -12.12 -15.65 10.96
CA LEU A 63 -13.01 -16.74 10.53
C LEU A 63 -12.44 -18.13 10.82
N ILE A 64 -11.12 -18.32 10.63
CA ILE A 64 -10.46 -19.59 10.98
C ILE A 64 -10.64 -19.86 12.48
N GLU A 65 -10.31 -18.88 13.33
CA GLU A 65 -10.43 -19.00 14.78
C GLU A 65 -11.85 -19.32 15.23
N GLU A 66 -12.84 -18.65 14.65
CA GLU A 66 -14.24 -18.85 14.98
C GLU A 66 -14.74 -20.25 14.57
N TRP A 67 -14.41 -20.72 13.35
CA TRP A 67 -14.76 -22.07 12.91
C TRP A 67 -13.99 -23.17 13.66
N GLU A 68 -12.72 -22.95 13.99
CA GLU A 68 -11.94 -23.88 14.83
C GLU A 68 -12.55 -23.98 16.24
N GLY A 69 -12.95 -22.85 16.83
CA GLY A 69 -13.59 -22.79 18.15
C GLY A 69 -14.98 -23.43 18.22
N HIS A 70 -15.70 -23.45 17.10
CA HIS A 70 -17.05 -24.01 16.99
C HIS A 70 -17.13 -25.26 16.12
N ILE A 71 -16.02 -25.99 15.96
CA ILE A 71 -15.94 -27.10 15.01
C ILE A 71 -16.97 -28.21 15.28
N ASP A 72 -17.39 -28.37 16.54
CA ASP A 72 -18.39 -29.35 16.96
C ASP A 72 -19.82 -29.02 16.48
N ASN A 73 -20.10 -27.76 16.14
CA ASN A 73 -21.37 -27.35 15.54
C ASN A 73 -21.56 -27.89 14.12
N TYR A 74 -20.49 -28.39 13.50
CA TYR A 74 -20.46 -28.91 12.13
C TYR A 74 -20.29 -30.44 12.13
N SER A 75 -20.98 -31.16 13.03
CA SER A 75 -20.81 -32.60 13.27
C SER A 75 -20.70 -33.46 12.01
N ASP A 76 -21.55 -33.22 11.01
CA ASP A 76 -21.61 -34.01 9.77
C ASP A 76 -20.44 -33.74 8.81
N SER A 77 -19.83 -32.56 8.90
CA SER A 77 -18.74 -32.11 8.03
C SER A 77 -17.43 -31.84 8.79
N LYS A 78 -17.36 -32.15 10.09
CA LYS A 78 -16.26 -31.81 11.01
C LYS A 78 -14.89 -32.18 10.46
N SER A 79 -14.70 -33.41 10.01
CA SER A 79 -13.40 -33.87 9.49
C SER A 79 -13.00 -33.16 8.19
N VAL A 80 -13.97 -32.93 7.30
CA VAL A 80 -13.77 -32.25 6.02
C VAL A 80 -13.45 -30.77 6.26
N LEU A 81 -14.21 -30.12 7.14
CA LEU A 81 -14.00 -28.74 7.54
C LEU A 81 -12.63 -28.55 8.19
N SER A 82 -12.25 -29.41 9.13
CA SER A 82 -10.93 -29.37 9.77
C SER A 82 -9.78 -29.43 8.75
N ASN A 83 -9.87 -30.32 7.74
CA ASN A 83 -8.86 -30.41 6.69
C ASN A 83 -8.80 -29.14 5.83
N HIS A 84 -9.95 -28.54 5.52
CA HIS A 84 -10.00 -27.29 4.77
C HIS A 84 -9.48 -26.09 5.58
N LEU A 85 -9.78 -26.03 6.88
CA LEU A 85 -9.25 -25.01 7.78
C LEU A 85 -7.73 -25.10 7.90
N GLN A 86 -7.17 -26.31 8.02
CA GLN A 86 -5.73 -26.50 8.04
C GLN A 86 -5.06 -26.01 6.74
N GLN A 87 -5.68 -26.26 5.58
CA GLN A 87 -5.19 -25.72 4.30
C GLN A 87 -5.32 -24.20 4.20
N LEU A 88 -6.44 -23.65 4.67
CA LEU A 88 -6.64 -22.19 4.68
C LEU A 88 -5.61 -21.50 5.57
N LYS A 89 -5.38 -22.05 6.76
CA LYS A 89 -4.38 -21.58 7.72
C LYS A 89 -2.98 -21.60 7.12
N SER A 90 -2.60 -22.68 6.44
CA SER A 90 -1.29 -22.74 5.78
C SER A 90 -1.13 -21.68 4.69
N TYR A 91 -2.16 -21.36 3.90
CA TYR A 91 -2.07 -20.27 2.93
C TYR A 91 -1.87 -18.90 3.60
N VAL A 92 -2.57 -18.67 4.72
CA VAL A 92 -2.46 -17.43 5.48
C VAL A 92 -1.11 -17.29 6.19
N ASP A 93 -0.58 -18.37 6.77
CA ASP A 93 0.71 -18.37 7.47
C ASP A 93 1.90 -18.22 6.50
N ASN A 94 1.72 -18.60 5.24
CA ASN A 94 2.72 -18.40 4.18
C ASN A 94 2.70 -16.99 3.57
N ILE A 95 1.87 -16.08 4.09
CA ILE A 95 1.91 -14.67 3.68
C ILE A 95 3.14 -14.02 4.31
N SER A 96 4.14 -13.73 3.49
CA SER A 96 5.34 -13.00 3.89
C SER A 96 4.98 -11.58 4.35
N VAL A 97 5.57 -11.15 5.47
CA VAL A 97 5.49 -9.77 5.99
C VAL A 97 6.79 -8.99 5.67
N ASN A 98 7.65 -9.56 4.82
CA ASN A 98 8.89 -8.92 4.41
C ASN A 98 8.63 -7.89 3.31
N ASN A 99 9.60 -6.99 3.09
CA ASN A 99 9.57 -5.96 2.05
C ASN A 99 10.54 -6.29 0.90
N ASP A 100 10.71 -7.57 0.55
CA ASP A 100 11.53 -7.94 -0.60
C ASP A 100 10.76 -7.78 -1.93
N GLU A 101 11.49 -7.74 -3.05
CA GLU A 101 10.92 -7.58 -4.40
C GLU A 101 9.87 -8.65 -4.75
N THR A 102 9.93 -9.81 -4.10
CA THR A 102 8.99 -10.92 -4.37
C THR A 102 7.78 -10.93 -3.45
N SER A 103 7.80 -10.16 -2.36
CA SER A 103 6.83 -10.23 -1.28
C SER A 103 5.42 -9.83 -1.74
N VAL A 104 5.31 -8.88 -2.68
CA VAL A 104 4.02 -8.50 -3.26
C VAL A 104 3.40 -9.65 -4.06
N ALA A 105 4.17 -10.27 -4.96
CA ALA A 105 3.70 -11.37 -5.78
C ALA A 105 3.34 -12.61 -4.93
N GLN A 106 4.15 -12.90 -3.91
CA GLN A 106 3.88 -13.97 -2.95
C GLN A 106 2.60 -13.69 -2.15
N PHE A 107 2.42 -12.46 -1.66
CA PHE A 107 1.21 -12.03 -0.96
C PHE A 107 -0.04 -12.27 -1.82
N GLU A 108 -0.05 -11.76 -3.06
CA GLU A 108 -1.20 -11.88 -3.96
C GLU A 108 -1.53 -13.34 -4.28
N LEU A 109 -0.49 -14.15 -4.54
CA LEU A 109 -0.65 -15.58 -4.80
C LEU A 109 -1.29 -16.30 -3.61
N GLN A 110 -0.78 -16.09 -2.39
CA GLN A 110 -1.30 -16.74 -1.20
C GLN A 110 -2.70 -16.24 -0.84
N LEU A 111 -2.94 -14.94 -0.96
CA LEU A 111 -4.26 -14.35 -0.72
C LEU A 111 -5.30 -14.92 -1.69
N LYS A 112 -4.95 -15.08 -2.97
CA LYS A 112 -5.83 -15.71 -3.97
C LYS A 112 -6.17 -17.15 -3.59
N LYS A 113 -5.18 -17.94 -3.16
CA LYS A 113 -5.40 -19.32 -2.67
C LYS A 113 -6.28 -19.34 -1.43
N ALA A 114 -6.02 -18.46 -0.47
CA ALA A 114 -6.81 -18.32 0.76
C ALA A 114 -8.27 -17.96 0.45
N ARG A 115 -8.53 -16.96 -0.39
CA ARG A 115 -9.90 -16.57 -0.80
C ARG A 115 -10.65 -17.71 -1.50
N ASN A 116 -9.98 -18.43 -2.39
CA ASN A 116 -10.59 -19.58 -3.05
C ASN A 116 -10.94 -20.69 -2.06
N LYS A 117 -10.07 -20.97 -1.09
CA LYS A 117 -10.33 -21.95 -0.04
C LYS A 117 -11.46 -21.49 0.89
N LEU A 118 -11.49 -20.21 1.24
CA LEU A 118 -12.55 -19.61 2.03
C LEU A 118 -13.91 -19.79 1.35
N ARG A 119 -14.01 -19.55 0.04
CA ARG A 119 -15.25 -19.78 -0.72
C ARG A 119 -15.72 -21.24 -0.62
N VAL A 120 -14.81 -22.21 -0.68
CA VAL A 120 -15.13 -23.64 -0.49
C VAL A 120 -15.67 -23.91 0.92
N ILE A 121 -15.02 -23.35 1.94
CA ILE A 121 -15.45 -23.50 3.33
C ILE A 121 -16.83 -22.88 3.54
N CYS A 122 -17.05 -21.64 3.12
CA CYS A 122 -18.35 -20.97 3.25
C CYS A 122 -19.48 -21.76 2.58
N GLN A 123 -19.21 -22.39 1.44
CA GLN A 123 -20.18 -23.28 0.78
C GLN A 123 -20.43 -24.56 1.58
N LEU A 124 -19.39 -25.16 2.17
CA LEU A 124 -19.50 -26.36 3.01
C LEU A 124 -20.34 -26.10 4.27
N VAL A 125 -20.11 -24.97 4.94
CA VAL A 125 -20.81 -24.60 6.18
C VAL A 125 -22.13 -23.84 5.94
N LYS A 126 -22.46 -23.53 4.68
CA LYS A 126 -23.65 -22.76 4.26
C LYS A 126 -23.68 -21.32 4.81
N GLU A 127 -22.50 -20.72 4.97
CA GLU A 127 -22.32 -19.36 5.48
C GLU A 127 -21.75 -18.42 4.41
N SER A 128 -22.34 -18.43 3.21
CA SER A 128 -21.86 -17.64 2.06
C SER A 128 -21.81 -16.13 2.30
N TRP A 129 -22.56 -15.62 3.28
CA TRP A 129 -22.50 -14.22 3.68
C TRP A 129 -21.10 -13.79 4.19
N LYS A 130 -20.33 -14.72 4.78
CA LYS A 130 -18.96 -14.44 5.27
C LYS A 130 -17.98 -14.14 4.14
N ILE A 131 -18.10 -14.81 2.99
CA ILE A 131 -17.27 -14.51 1.81
C ILE A 131 -17.75 -13.22 1.12
N ASN A 132 -19.06 -12.98 1.08
CA ASN A 132 -19.59 -11.72 0.53
C ASN A 132 -19.09 -10.51 1.32
N ASN A 133 -19.08 -10.59 2.65
CA ASN A 133 -18.53 -9.54 3.51
C ASN A 133 -17.04 -9.30 3.25
N LEU A 134 -16.26 -10.36 3.01
CA LEU A 134 -14.86 -10.20 2.62
C LEU A 134 -14.73 -9.51 1.25
N ASP A 135 -15.56 -9.90 0.28
CA ASP A 135 -15.54 -9.30 -1.05
C ASP A 135 -15.92 -7.80 -0.97
N THR A 136 -16.91 -7.43 -0.16
CA THR A 136 -17.25 -6.02 0.14
C THR A 136 -16.11 -5.28 0.84
N LEU A 137 -15.45 -5.91 1.82
CA LEU A 137 -14.28 -5.33 2.49
C LEU A 137 -13.16 -5.06 1.48
N VAL A 138 -12.87 -6.02 0.60
CA VAL A 138 -11.87 -5.86 -0.46
C VAL A 138 -12.24 -4.72 -1.39
N GLU A 139 -13.51 -4.62 -1.81
CA GLU A 139 -13.98 -3.51 -2.67
C GLU A 139 -13.83 -2.15 -2.01
N GLN A 140 -14.20 -2.01 -0.73
CA GLN A 140 -14.08 -0.75 0.01
C GLN A 140 -12.62 -0.33 0.20
N VAL A 141 -11.76 -1.29 0.51
CA VAL A 141 -10.37 -1.08 0.88
C VAL A 141 -9.50 -0.87 -0.35
N VAL A 142 -9.78 -1.55 -1.47
CA VAL A 142 -9.06 -1.40 -2.74
C VAL A 142 -9.64 -0.25 -3.58
N GLY A 143 -10.97 -0.07 -3.57
CA GLY A 143 -11.66 0.96 -4.36
C GLY A 143 -11.44 2.38 -3.87
N SER A 144 -10.98 2.59 -2.63
CA SER A 144 -10.58 3.92 -2.13
C SER A 144 -9.22 4.40 -2.65
N MET A 145 -8.51 3.61 -3.46
CA MET A 145 -7.30 4.03 -4.18
C MET A 145 -7.69 4.71 -5.49
N GLN A 146 -8.23 5.91 -5.42
CA GLN A 146 -7.81 6.91 -6.41
C GLN A 146 -6.66 7.66 -5.76
N VAL A 147 -5.44 7.20 -6.05
CA VAL A 147 -4.30 8.12 -6.03
C VAL A 147 -4.68 9.17 -7.06
N SER A 148 -4.61 10.45 -6.72
CA SER A 148 -4.76 11.50 -7.73
C SER A 148 -3.69 11.24 -8.80
N GLU A 149 -4.06 10.63 -9.92
CA GLU A 149 -3.25 10.56 -11.15
C GLU A 149 -3.13 11.96 -11.80
N ASN A 150 -3.22 13.02 -11.01
CA ASN A 150 -3.06 14.37 -11.50
C ASN A 150 -1.55 14.61 -11.63
N VAL A 151 -0.99 14.13 -12.75
CA VAL A 151 0.40 14.39 -13.17
C VAL A 151 0.67 15.90 -13.20
N ASP A 152 -0.37 16.71 -13.36
CA ASP A 152 -0.33 18.18 -13.35
C ASP A 152 -0.06 18.78 -11.94
N GLU A 153 -0.09 17.98 -10.87
CA GLU A 153 0.30 18.42 -9.51
C GLU A 153 1.73 17.97 -9.12
N MET A 154 2.43 17.26 -9.99
CA MET A 154 3.78 16.71 -9.72
C MET A 154 4.94 17.53 -10.35
N TRP A 155 4.63 18.66 -11.01
CA TRP A 155 5.60 19.57 -11.65
C TRP A 155 5.49 20.98 -11.09
#